data_AF-X1TQ32-F1
#
_entry.id   AF-X1TQ32-F1
#
_cell.length_a   1.000
_cell.length_b   1.000
_cell.length_c   1.000
_cell.angle_alpha   90.00
_cell.angle_beta   90.00
_cell.angle_gamma   90.00
#
_symmetry.space_group_name_H-M   'P 1'
#
loop_
_entity.id
_entity.type
_entity.pdbx_description
1 polymer ?
#
loop_
_entity_poly.entity_id
_entity_poly.type
_entity_poly.pdbx_seq_one_letter_code
_entity_poly.pdbx_strand_id
1 'polypeptide(L)'
;MTINEATIKRVLYYPEQLPDGALPDILAHSESSPTLLDIRQFSPLLVRLSEVAVDRNNNIEMRFKVDDKTLNVLAGSMFDLLPNNFSLLAKSRIYYNLYNSSAGDINDVKSFFSLW
;
A
#
# COMPACT_ATOMS: atom_id res chain seq x y z
N MET A 1 -11.70 -4.90 -6.99
CA MET A 1 -11.47 -6.36 -6.93
C MET A 1 -10.42 -6.56 -5.85
N THR A 2 -10.76 -7.16 -4.72
CA THR A 2 -9.82 -7.27 -3.58
C THR A 2 -8.79 -8.36 -3.85
N ILE A 3 -7.49 -8.03 -3.77
CA ILE A 3 -6.40 -9.00 -3.90
C ILE A 3 -6.21 -9.67 -2.53
N ASN A 4 -6.23 -11.00 -2.48
CA ASN A 4 -5.95 -11.79 -1.28
C ASN A 4 -4.98 -12.95 -1.62
N GLU A 5 -4.55 -13.71 -0.62
CA GLU A 5 -3.65 -14.86 -0.81
C GLU A 5 -4.14 -15.89 -1.84
N ALA A 6 -5.46 -16.05 -1.98
CA ALA A 6 -6.05 -16.98 -2.93
C ALA A 6 -5.92 -16.48 -4.37
N THR A 7 -6.00 -15.16 -4.58
CA THR A 7 -5.73 -14.53 -5.89
C THR A 7 -4.27 -14.74 -6.30
N ILE A 8 -3.32 -14.60 -5.37
CA ILE A 8 -1.88 -14.79 -5.64
C ILE A 8 -1.58 -16.26 -6.02
N LYS A 9 -2.13 -17.22 -5.27
CA LYS A 9 -1.95 -18.66 -5.55
C LYS A 9 -2.59 -19.13 -6.87
N ARG A 10 -3.59 -18.39 -7.38
CA ARG A 10 -4.31 -18.73 -8.62
C ARG A 10 -3.55 -18.33 -9.89
N VAL A 11 -2.49 -17.53 -9.79
CA VAL A 11 -1.69 -17.13 -10.95
C VAL A 11 -0.88 -18.34 -11.43
N LEU A 12 -1.31 -18.92 -12.55
CA LEU A 12 -0.76 -20.15 -13.15
C LEU A 12 0.59 -19.92 -13.87
N TYR A 13 1.00 -18.65 -14.04
CA TYR A 13 2.20 -18.26 -14.79
C TYR A 13 3.03 -17.20 -14.03
N TYR A 14 4.22 -16.88 -14.57
CA TYR A 14 5.29 -16.00 -14.05
C TYR A 14 4.85 -14.77 -13.23
N PRO A 15 5.70 -14.18 -12.36
CA PRO A 15 5.28 -13.04 -11.53
C PRO A 15 4.65 -11.95 -12.38
N GLU A 16 3.35 -11.77 -12.26
CA GLU A 16 2.57 -10.77 -12.99
C GLU A 16 2.42 -9.55 -12.11
N GLN A 17 2.63 -8.38 -12.70
CA GLN A 17 2.33 -7.12 -12.04
C GLN A 17 0.83 -7.02 -11.78
N LEU A 18 0.45 -6.92 -10.51
CA LEU A 18 -0.92 -6.64 -10.11
C LEU A 18 -1.02 -5.16 -9.71
N PRO A 19 -1.37 -4.26 -10.64
CA PRO A 19 -1.66 -2.88 -10.30
C PRO A 19 -3.01 -2.80 -9.58
N ASP A 20 -3.07 -1.99 -8.53
CA ASP A 20 -4.31 -1.64 -7.86
C ASP A 20 -4.30 -0.16 -7.46
N GLY A 21 -5.47 0.37 -7.17
CA GLY A 21 -5.63 1.73 -6.70
C GLY A 21 -6.91 1.91 -5.91
N ALA A 22 -6.90 2.88 -5.00
CA ALA A 22 -8.04 3.18 -4.17
C ALA A 22 -8.22 4.68 -3.94
N LEU A 23 -9.43 5.03 -3.53
CA LEU A 23 -9.88 6.37 -3.18
C LEU A 23 -10.49 6.36 -1.76
N PRO A 24 -9.73 6.02 -0.71
CA PRO A 24 -10.25 6.02 0.64
C PRO A 24 -10.57 7.43 1.16
N ASP A 25 -11.68 7.51 1.90
CA ASP A 25 -11.88 8.55 2.90
C ASP A 25 -11.15 8.15 4.19
N ILE A 26 -10.46 9.10 4.82
CA ILE A 26 -9.65 8.88 6.02
C ILE A 26 -10.11 9.85 7.10
N LEU A 27 -10.78 9.32 8.12
CA LEU A 27 -11.23 10.10 9.27
C LEU A 27 -10.02 10.72 10.00
N ALA A 28 -10.26 11.82 10.72
CA ALA A 28 -9.27 12.45 11.57
C ALA A 28 -8.57 11.44 12.49
N HIS A 29 -7.23 11.49 12.55
CA HIS A 29 -6.40 10.59 13.39
C HIS A 29 -6.64 9.09 13.18
N SER A 30 -7.11 8.69 12.00
CA SER A 30 -7.41 7.30 11.68
C SER A 30 -6.55 6.75 10.53
N GLU A 31 -6.53 5.43 10.40
CA GLU A 31 -5.95 4.75 9.26
C GLU A 31 -7.05 4.29 8.31
N SER A 32 -6.80 4.44 7.02
CA SER A 32 -7.60 3.85 5.96
C SER A 32 -6.69 3.02 5.06
N SER A 33 -7.17 1.84 4.68
CA SER A 33 -6.42 0.94 3.80
C SER A 33 -6.94 1.08 2.37
N PRO A 34 -6.12 1.56 1.42
CA PRO A 34 -6.46 1.49 0.01
C PRO A 34 -6.53 0.01 -0.41
N THR A 35 -7.74 -0.55 -0.49
CA THR A 35 -8.02 -1.99 -0.72
C THR A 35 -7.16 -2.93 0.13
N LEU A 36 -7.53 -3.12 1.40
CA LEU A 36 -6.90 -3.96 2.45
C LEU A 36 -5.73 -4.87 1.99
N LEU A 37 -4.57 -4.27 1.73
CA LEU A 37 -3.33 -4.98 1.46
C LEU A 37 -2.73 -5.42 2.79
N ASP A 38 -3.30 -6.46 3.41
CA ASP A 38 -2.72 -7.16 4.56
C ASP A 38 -2.53 -8.61 4.18
N ILE A 39 -1.60 -8.85 3.26
CA ILE A 39 -1.30 -10.20 2.79
C ILE A 39 -0.38 -10.82 3.84
N ARG A 40 -0.78 -11.98 4.35
CA ARG A 40 -0.05 -12.74 5.37
C ARG A 40 0.12 -14.19 4.88
N GLN A 41 1.10 -14.89 5.46
CA GLN A 41 1.27 -16.35 5.33
C GLN A 41 1.41 -16.88 3.90
N PHE A 42 1.96 -16.09 2.98
CA PHE A 42 2.17 -16.47 1.58
C PHE A 42 3.48 -17.22 1.31
N SER A 43 4.24 -17.57 2.36
CA SER A 43 5.42 -18.43 2.25
C SER A 43 5.08 -19.75 1.54
N PRO A 44 5.91 -20.26 0.61
CA PRO A 44 7.29 -19.83 0.30
C PRO A 44 7.41 -18.74 -0.79
N LEU A 45 6.30 -18.13 -1.21
CA LEU A 45 6.33 -17.10 -2.25
C LEU A 45 6.94 -15.80 -1.72
N LEU A 46 7.47 -15.00 -2.64
CA LEU A 46 7.94 -13.65 -2.36
C LEU A 46 6.97 -12.67 -2.98
N VAL A 47 6.61 -11.62 -2.24
CA VAL A 47 5.76 -10.55 -2.74
C VAL A 47 6.52 -9.24 -2.65
N ARG A 48 6.57 -8.47 -3.74
CA ARG A 48 7.20 -7.16 -3.80
C ARG A 48 6.14 -6.09 -4.04
N LEU A 49 6.02 -5.16 -3.10
CA LEU A 49 5.29 -3.91 -3.30
C LEU A 49 6.21 -2.91 -4.01
N SER A 50 5.74 -2.37 -5.12
CA SER A 50 6.46 -1.40 -5.93
C SER A 50 5.57 -0.26 -6.41
N GLU A 51 6.20 0.81 -6.92
CA GLU A 51 5.53 1.88 -7.66
C GLU A 51 4.40 2.57 -6.87
N VAL A 52 4.61 2.73 -5.56
CA VAL A 52 3.61 3.37 -4.70
C VAL A 52 3.50 4.85 -5.04
N ALA A 53 2.29 5.29 -5.36
CA ALA A 53 1.92 6.67 -5.60
C ALA A 53 0.75 7.04 -4.67
N VAL A 54 0.76 8.29 -4.21
CA VAL A 54 -0.29 8.85 -3.34
C VAL A 54 -0.45 10.34 -3.64
N ASP A 55 -1.64 10.88 -3.38
CA ASP A 55 -1.85 12.34 -3.37
C ASP A 55 -0.87 13.00 -2.39
N ARG A 56 -0.19 14.04 -2.86
CA ARG A 56 0.78 14.76 -2.03
C ARG A 56 0.04 15.55 -0.95
N ASN A 57 0.17 15.10 0.29
CA ASN A 57 -0.47 15.74 1.43
C ASN A 57 0.41 15.71 2.68
N ASN A 58 0.61 16.87 3.31
CA ASN A 58 1.42 17.01 4.52
C ASN A 58 0.76 16.42 5.78
N ASN A 59 -0.50 16.02 5.68
CA ASN A 59 -1.26 15.41 6.76
C ASN A 59 -1.46 13.89 6.57
N ILE A 60 -0.87 13.30 5.53
CA ILE A 60 -1.03 11.88 5.22
C ILE A 60 0.32 11.19 5.36
N GLU A 61 0.35 10.12 6.14
CA GLU A 61 1.49 9.22 6.28
C GLU A 61 1.20 7.89 5.60
N MET A 62 2.09 7.47 4.70
CA MET A 62 2.13 6.11 4.18
C MET A 62 2.82 5.21 5.21
N ARG A 63 2.13 4.19 5.68
CA ARG A 63 2.61 3.24 6.68
C ARG A 63 2.76 1.86 6.06
N PHE A 64 4.01 1.40 5.99
CA PHE A 64 4.37 0.10 5.47
C PHE A 64 4.81 -0.83 6.60
N LYS A 65 4.35 -2.08 6.58
CA LYS A 65 4.96 -3.15 7.38
C LYS A 65 5.32 -4.31 6.47
N VAL A 66 6.58 -4.72 6.51
CA VAL A 66 7.17 -5.71 5.62
C VAL A 66 7.90 -6.70 6.52
N ASP A 67 7.30 -7.86 6.70
CA ASP A 67 7.74 -8.86 7.69
C ASP A 67 7.91 -8.20 9.08
N ASP A 68 9.14 -8.10 9.58
CA ASP A 68 9.48 -7.54 10.90
C ASP A 68 9.86 -6.05 10.85
N LYS A 69 9.80 -5.41 9.68
CA LYS A 69 10.22 -4.02 9.47
C LYS A 69 9.03 -3.10 9.26
N THR A 70 9.13 -1.89 9.79
CA THR A 70 8.13 -0.83 9.60
C THR A 70 8.77 0.39 8.96
N LEU A 71 8.09 1.01 8.00
CA LEU A 71 8.51 2.23 7.34
C LEU A 71 7.33 3.19 7.28
N ASN A 72 7.49 4.40 7.79
CA ASN A 72 6.49 5.45 7.72
C ASN A 72 7.07 6.61 6.94
N VAL A 73 6.35 7.07 5.91
CA VAL A 73 6.79 8.15 5.02
C VAL A 73 5.67 9.16 4.86
N LEU A 74 5.98 10.44 5.01
CA LEU A 74 5.01 11.50 4.81
C LEU A 74 4.71 11.67 3.32
N ALA A 75 3.43 11.59 2.92
CA ALA A 75 3.01 11.77 1.53
C ALA A 75 3.41 13.15 0.98
N GLY A 76 3.42 14.19 1.83
CA GLY A 76 3.88 15.53 1.50
C GLY A 76 5.34 15.62 1.00
N SER A 77 6.17 14.62 1.32
CA SER A 77 7.57 14.53 0.90
C SER A 77 7.79 13.82 -0.44
N MET A 78 6.73 13.27 -1.02
CA MET A 78 6.76 12.49 -2.26
C MET A 78 6.37 13.31 -3.49
N PHE A 79 6.60 12.74 -4.68
CA PHE A 79 6.01 13.27 -5.91
C PHE A 79 4.49 13.04 -5.91
N ASP A 80 3.75 14.07 -6.33
CA ASP A 80 2.29 14.03 -6.35
C ASP A 80 1.78 13.06 -7.41
N LEU A 81 1.05 12.03 -6.97
CA LEU A 81 0.45 10.99 -7.82
C LEU A 81 1.40 10.28 -8.80
N LEU A 82 2.70 10.39 -8.59
CA LEU A 82 3.71 9.73 -9.42
C LEU A 82 4.31 8.53 -8.69
N PRO A 83 4.61 7.42 -9.40
CA PRO A 83 5.27 6.28 -8.81
C PRO A 83 6.60 6.67 -8.17
N ASN A 84 6.72 6.47 -6.86
CA ASN A 84 7.98 6.63 -6.15
C ASN A 84 8.75 5.30 -6.18
N ASN A 85 10.08 5.37 -6.02
CA ASN A 85 10.98 4.21 -6.06
C ASN A 85 10.90 3.35 -4.78
N PHE A 86 9.70 2.91 -4.42
CA PHE A 86 9.50 1.88 -3.41
C PHE A 86 9.73 0.50 -4.04
N SER A 87 10.55 -0.32 -3.39
CA SER A 87 10.77 -1.73 -3.75
C SER A 87 10.87 -2.51 -2.44
N LEU A 88 9.71 -2.90 -1.93
CA LEU A 88 9.57 -3.53 -0.62
C LEU A 88 9.26 -5.02 -0.81
N LEU A 89 10.27 -5.86 -0.59
CA LEU A 89 10.17 -7.31 -0.72
C LEU A 89 9.80 -7.95 0.63
N ALA A 90 8.71 -8.71 0.65
CA ALA A 90 8.21 -9.45 1.81
C ALA A 90 8.26 -10.97 1.57
N LYS A 91 8.48 -11.73 2.64
CA LYS A 91 8.49 -13.21 2.64
C LYS A 91 7.27 -13.84 3.31
N SER A 92 6.63 -13.09 4.19
CA SER A 92 5.57 -13.62 5.06
C SER A 92 4.41 -12.64 5.24
N ARG A 93 4.70 -11.33 5.28
CA ARG A 93 3.69 -10.30 5.51
C ARG A 93 4.03 -9.01 4.80
N ILE A 94 3.04 -8.44 4.12
CA ILE A 94 3.12 -7.08 3.59
C ILE A 94 1.85 -6.32 3.94
N TYR A 95 2.05 -5.08 4.39
CA TYR A 95 1.01 -4.18 4.85
C TYR A 95 1.25 -2.78 4.28
N TYR A 96 0.21 -2.16 3.76
CA TYR A 96 0.22 -0.77 3.33
C TYR A 96 -1.07 -0.06 3.74
N ASN A 97 -0.94 1.02 4.51
CA ASN A 97 -2.04 1.88 4.93
C ASN A 97 -1.69 3.36 4.80
N LEU A 98 -2.74 4.19 4.71
CA LEU A 98 -2.66 5.64 4.77
C LEU A 98 -3.20 6.10 6.13
N TYR A 99 -2.42 6.91 6.84
CA TYR A 99 -2.81 7.49 8.12
C TYR A 99 -3.01 9.00 7.99
N ASN A 100 -4.13 9.50 8.50
CA ASN A 100 -4.42 10.93 8.56
C ASN A 100 -3.93 11.50 9.91
N SER A 101 -2.92 12.37 9.88
CA SER A 101 -2.39 13.04 11.06
C SER A 101 -3.11 14.36 11.41
N SER A 102 -4.05 14.81 10.58
CA SER A 102 -4.81 16.04 10.84
C SER A 102 -6.03 15.83 11.74
N ALA A 103 -6.55 16.95 12.24
CA ALA A 103 -7.76 16.99 13.07
C ALA A 103 -9.07 16.96 12.28
N GLY A 104 -9.01 16.97 10.95
CA GLY A 104 -10.18 16.91 10.06
C GLY A 104 -10.15 15.68 9.16
N ASP A 105 -11.31 15.30 8.64
CA ASP A 105 -11.41 14.19 7.69
C ASP A 105 -10.82 14.59 6.34
N ILE A 106 -10.16 13.65 5.67
CA ILE A 106 -9.62 13.84 4.33
C ILE A 106 -10.28 12.82 3.41
N ASN A 107 -11.01 13.33 2.42
CA ASN A 107 -11.81 12.52 1.51
C ASN A 107 -11.08 12.31 0.18
N ASP A 108 -11.47 11.25 -0.52
CA ASP A 108 -11.04 10.95 -1.90
C ASP A 108 -9.51 10.88 -2.09
N VAL A 109 -8.76 10.38 -1.10
CA VAL A 109 -7.29 10.29 -1.18
C VAL A 109 -6.90 9.25 -2.22
N LYS A 110 -6.27 9.67 -3.31
CA LYS A 110 -5.82 8.76 -4.36
C LYS A 110 -4.55 8.05 -3.93
N SER A 111 -4.54 6.73 -4.08
CA SER A 111 -3.32 5.94 -4.00
C SER A 111 -3.31 4.82 -5.02
N PHE A 112 -2.13 4.55 -5.57
CA PHE A 112 -1.85 3.50 -6.54
C PHE A 112 -0.63 2.71 -6.10
N PHE A 113 -0.62 1.41 -6.38
CA PHE A 113 0.52 0.56 -6.10
C PHE A 113 0.53 -0.67 -7.02
N SER A 114 1.69 -1.29 -7.13
CA SER A 114 1.89 -2.52 -7.89
C SER A 114 2.42 -3.62 -6.98
N LEU A 115 1.86 -4.82 -7.09
CA LEU A 115 2.41 -6.02 -6.46
C LEU A 115 3.05 -6.93 -7.49
N TRP A 116 4.13 -7.59 -7.10
CA TRP A 116 4.85 -8.60 -7.87
C TRP A 116 5.11 -9.83 -7.02
#